data_AF-A0A0D5XY94-F1
#
_entry.id   AF-A0A0D5XY94-F1
#
_cell.length_a   1.000
_cell.length_b   1.000
_cell.length_c   1.000
_cell.angle_alpha   90.00
_cell.angle_beta   90.00
_cell.angle_gamma   90.00
#
_symmetry.space_group_name_H-M   'P 1'
#
loop_
_entity.id
_entity.type
_entity.pdbx_description
1 polymer ?
#
loop_
_entity_poly.entity_id
_entity_poly.type
_entity_poly.pdbx_seq_one_letter_code
_entity_poly.pdbx_strand_id
1 'polypeptide(L)'
;MPDPLQHRSEPVVRREPGVLDPDCHADTRRFHGGIGSLDLLRALRGSRQKRRPLSLNVQFPARSCTPTDARHAAEAYLLRLSREIEMIGCHLGPEQRVEQFHLGGATPHAAHLQQLMTQLRQRFHFLDHDCGDYGIDVDLHHTDWATMGLLREQGFNRVSIGGPDLADRQRTVACRENLALLHSLIDAARTFGFRSVNVDLGYGHAWQTAESFALKLDTLIELEPDRLQVFDCARPPARYRRPGPDGRREACGRDAREAMRRICFERLPGAGYQYIGLGQFVRPDDDLMMAQERGCLRRNCQGFTCHGYCDHVGLGLGAISQFDELYTQNTERLDHYLEQLDLGQLATCRGWRCEAATDCEAGAGPDD
;
A
#
# COMPACT_ATOMS: atom_id res chain seq x y z
N MET A 1 -6.27 20.79 60.66
CA MET A 1 -6.57 19.66 59.77
C MET A 1 -7.45 20.13 58.65
N PRO A 2 -6.98 19.99 57.40
CA PRO A 2 -7.88 19.68 56.29
C PRO A 2 -7.41 18.48 55.46
N ASP A 3 -8.40 17.91 54.78
CA ASP A 3 -8.50 16.67 54.01
C ASP A 3 -7.40 16.42 52.95
N PRO A 4 -6.88 15.18 52.81
CA PRO A 4 -6.10 14.76 51.65
C PRO A 4 -6.98 14.08 50.59
N LEU A 5 -6.53 14.12 49.33
CA LEU A 5 -7.02 13.36 48.16
C LEU A 5 -8.11 14.02 47.30
N GLN A 6 -7.67 14.91 46.39
CA GLN A 6 -8.19 14.92 45.02
C GLN A 6 -7.04 15.08 44.03
N HIS A 7 -6.28 14.01 43.79
CA HIS A 7 -5.50 13.91 42.57
C HIS A 7 -6.47 13.65 41.42
N ARG A 8 -6.82 14.72 40.69
CA ARG A 8 -7.38 14.59 39.34
C ARG A 8 -6.28 14.04 38.44
N SER A 9 -6.34 12.75 38.15
CA SER A 9 -5.55 12.16 37.06
C SER A 9 -6.14 12.67 35.74
N GLU A 10 -5.49 13.67 35.14
CA GLU A 10 -5.74 14.02 33.74
C GLU A 10 -5.44 12.81 32.85
N PRO A 11 -6.26 12.53 31.81
CA PRO A 11 -5.95 11.45 30.88
C PRO A 11 -4.65 11.80 30.17
N VAL A 12 -3.61 11.00 30.42
CA VAL A 12 -2.36 11.04 29.69
C VAL A 12 -2.70 10.76 28.23
N VAL A 13 -2.82 11.82 27.44
CA VAL A 13 -2.79 11.74 25.98
C VAL A 13 -1.44 11.15 25.64
N ARG A 14 -1.42 9.83 25.36
CA ARG A 14 -0.23 9.17 24.81
C ARG A 14 0.10 9.87 23.50
N ARG A 15 1.06 10.79 23.55
CA ARG A 15 1.73 11.30 22.36
C ARG A 15 2.40 10.10 21.69
N GLU A 16 2.22 10.00 20.36
CA GLU A 16 2.73 8.91 19.52
C GLU A 16 4.20 8.61 19.87
N PRO A 17 4.51 7.46 20.47
CA PRO A 17 5.89 7.08 20.74
C PRO A 17 6.54 6.69 19.41
N GLY A 18 7.58 7.42 19.02
CA GLY A 18 8.41 7.07 17.86
C GLY A 18 7.76 7.41 16.52
N VAL A 19 7.70 8.70 16.20
CA VAL A 19 7.51 9.13 14.82
C VAL A 19 8.76 8.72 14.04
N LEU A 20 8.70 7.53 13.42
CA LEU A 20 9.43 7.26 12.18
C LEU A 20 9.11 8.42 11.25
N ASP A 21 10.16 9.08 10.74
CA ASP A 21 10.09 10.26 9.88
C ASP A 21 8.75 10.33 9.09
N PRO A 22 7.85 11.28 9.44
CA PRO A 22 6.51 11.33 8.87
C PRO A 22 6.54 11.63 7.37
N ASP A 23 7.70 12.08 6.86
CA ASP A 23 7.95 12.43 5.48
C ASP A 23 8.64 11.31 4.67
N CYS A 24 8.79 10.09 5.21
CA CYS A 24 9.12 8.88 4.42
C CYS A 24 7.94 8.40 3.52
N HIS A 25 7.11 9.34 3.11
CA HIS A 25 6.23 9.27 1.96
C HIS A 25 6.80 10.24 0.94
N ALA A 26 6.98 9.81 -0.31
CA ALA A 26 7.29 10.73 -1.39
C ALA A 26 6.15 11.76 -1.51
N ASP A 27 6.26 12.94 -0.90
CA ASP A 27 5.21 13.95 -0.97
C ASP A 27 5.07 14.37 -2.42
N THR A 28 4.11 13.78 -3.12
CA THR A 28 3.92 13.96 -4.56
C THR A 28 3.58 15.41 -4.92
N ARG A 29 3.23 16.25 -3.94
CA ARG A 29 3.08 17.70 -4.10
C ARG A 29 4.42 18.40 -4.38
N ARG A 30 5.55 17.81 -3.97
CA ARG A 30 6.90 18.29 -4.29
C ARG A 30 7.37 17.86 -5.67
N PHE A 31 6.65 16.96 -6.35
CA PHE A 31 7.09 16.43 -7.64
C PHE A 31 6.93 17.49 -8.73
N HIS A 32 7.94 17.62 -9.58
CA HIS A 32 7.97 18.57 -10.68
C HIS A 32 8.48 17.91 -11.97
N GLY A 33 8.20 18.52 -13.12
CA GLY A 33 8.57 18.00 -14.45
C GLY A 33 10.05 18.18 -14.82
N GLY A 34 10.88 18.68 -13.90
CA GLY A 34 12.33 18.81 -14.10
C GLY A 34 13.09 17.49 -13.92
N ILE A 35 12.41 16.48 -13.38
CA ILE A 35 12.92 15.11 -13.23
C ILE A 35 12.09 14.21 -14.15
N GLY A 36 12.76 13.42 -14.99
CA GLY A 36 12.11 12.59 -15.99
C GLY A 36 12.82 11.27 -16.25
N SER A 37 12.54 10.66 -17.40
CA SER A 37 13.03 9.33 -17.76
C SER A 37 14.56 9.19 -17.73
N LEU A 38 15.31 10.23 -18.11
CA LEU A 38 16.78 10.18 -18.06
C LEU A 38 17.33 10.08 -16.63
N ASP A 39 16.69 10.71 -15.64
CA ASP A 39 17.08 10.59 -14.23
C ASP A 39 16.84 9.18 -13.72
N LEU A 40 15.67 8.60 -14.03
CA LEU A 40 15.35 7.22 -13.72
C LEU A 40 16.37 6.25 -14.32
N LEU A 41 16.70 6.40 -15.60
CA LEU A 41 17.69 5.56 -16.29
C LEU A 41 19.11 5.69 -15.73
N ARG A 42 19.48 6.86 -15.19
CA ARG A 42 20.75 7.04 -14.48
C ARG A 42 20.71 6.33 -13.13
N ALA A 43 19.61 6.45 -12.39
CA ALA A 43 19.43 5.80 -11.10
C ALA A 43 19.42 4.27 -11.20
N LEU A 44 18.73 3.69 -12.19
CA LEU A 44 18.75 2.24 -12.47
C LEU A 44 20.19 1.73 -12.73
N ARG A 45 20.99 2.47 -13.49
CA ARG A 45 22.40 2.13 -13.73
C ARG A 45 23.22 2.20 -12.44
N GLY A 46 22.98 3.20 -11.59
CA GLY A 46 23.61 3.31 -10.27
C GLY A 46 23.25 2.13 -9.36
N SER A 47 21.96 1.79 -9.29
CA SER A 47 21.44 0.60 -8.60
C SER A 47 22.15 -0.67 -9.04
N ARG A 48 22.24 -0.88 -10.36
CA ARG A 48 22.94 -2.03 -10.97
C ARG A 48 24.42 -2.08 -10.60
N GLN A 49 25.14 -0.96 -10.65
CA GLN A 49 26.55 -0.91 -10.27
C GLN A 49 26.76 -1.28 -8.79
N LYS A 50 25.86 -0.81 -7.91
CA LYS A 50 25.84 -1.16 -6.48
C LYS A 50 25.33 -2.58 -6.21
N ARG A 51 24.77 -3.26 -7.21
CA ARG A 51 24.13 -4.58 -7.12
C ARG A 51 23.05 -4.65 -6.02
N ARG A 52 22.29 -3.57 -5.86
CA ARG A 52 21.26 -3.50 -4.82
C ARG A 52 20.09 -4.43 -5.13
N PRO A 53 19.51 -5.08 -4.12
CA PRO A 53 18.27 -5.83 -4.29
C PRO A 53 17.11 -4.87 -4.61
N LEU A 54 16.04 -5.44 -5.15
CA LEU A 54 14.93 -4.71 -5.73
C LEU A 54 13.63 -4.94 -4.97
N SER A 55 12.85 -3.87 -4.85
CA SER A 55 11.44 -3.88 -4.47
C SER A 55 10.63 -3.46 -5.70
N LEU A 56 9.92 -4.39 -6.33
CA LEU A 56 9.13 -4.14 -7.53
C LEU A 56 7.68 -3.77 -7.16
N ASN A 57 7.14 -2.72 -7.79
CA ASN A 57 5.74 -2.33 -7.66
C ASN A 57 5.11 -2.25 -9.03
N VAL A 58 4.07 -3.05 -9.28
CA VAL A 58 3.30 -2.97 -10.52
C VAL A 58 1.92 -2.41 -10.20
N GLN A 59 1.54 -1.35 -10.89
CA GLN A 59 0.19 -0.78 -10.82
C GLN A 59 -0.65 -1.29 -11.99
N PHE A 60 -1.72 -2.03 -11.68
CA PHE A 60 -2.69 -2.49 -12.66
C PHE A 60 -3.95 -1.62 -12.64
N PRO A 61 -4.39 -1.06 -13.78
CA PRO A 61 -5.45 -0.07 -13.81
C PRO A 61 -6.78 -0.65 -13.34
N ALA A 62 -7.53 0.15 -12.57
CA ALA A 62 -8.88 -0.21 -12.15
C ALA A 62 -9.83 -0.32 -13.35
N ARG A 63 -10.79 -1.25 -13.28
CA ARG A 63 -11.79 -1.46 -14.34
C ARG A 63 -12.70 -0.23 -14.44
N SER A 64 -12.65 0.49 -15.56
CA SER A 64 -13.57 1.61 -15.85
C SER A 64 -14.62 1.30 -16.91
N CYS A 65 -14.65 0.09 -17.48
CA CYS A 65 -15.46 -0.23 -18.67
C CYS A 65 -16.25 -1.54 -18.53
N THR A 66 -17.22 -1.73 -19.43
CA THR A 66 -18.02 -2.96 -19.58
C THR A 66 -17.12 -4.21 -19.73
N PRO A 67 -17.59 -5.44 -19.42
CA PRO A 67 -16.72 -6.62 -19.37
C PRO A 67 -15.89 -6.90 -20.63
N THR A 68 -16.46 -6.66 -21.82
CA THR A 68 -15.80 -6.89 -23.12
C THR A 68 -14.76 -5.82 -23.44
N ASP A 69 -15.09 -4.55 -23.19
CA ASP A 69 -14.17 -3.42 -23.39
C ASP A 69 -13.03 -3.47 -22.37
N ALA A 70 -13.32 -3.91 -21.15
CA ALA A 70 -12.34 -4.08 -20.08
C ALA A 70 -11.30 -5.15 -20.41
N ARG A 71 -11.67 -6.24 -21.11
CA ARG A 71 -10.72 -7.28 -21.52
C ARG A 71 -9.73 -6.77 -22.56
N HIS A 72 -10.23 -6.16 -23.64
CA HIS A 72 -9.37 -5.60 -24.68
C HIS A 72 -8.49 -4.47 -24.15
N ALA A 73 -9.03 -3.62 -23.26
CA ALA A 73 -8.24 -2.58 -22.59
C ALA A 73 -7.14 -3.17 -21.70
N ALA A 74 -7.43 -4.25 -20.96
CA ALA A 74 -6.43 -4.94 -20.14
C ALA A 74 -5.33 -5.58 -21.00
N GLU A 75 -5.68 -6.24 -22.10
CA GLU A 75 -4.71 -6.81 -23.05
C GLU A 75 -3.84 -5.71 -23.68
N ALA A 76 -4.45 -4.61 -24.11
CA ALA A 76 -3.74 -3.46 -24.65
C ALA A 76 -2.77 -2.85 -23.62
N TYR A 77 -3.19 -2.73 -22.35
CA TYR A 77 -2.36 -2.25 -21.26
C TYR A 77 -1.19 -3.19 -20.97
N LEU A 78 -1.45 -4.51 -20.85
CA LEU A 78 -0.42 -5.52 -20.62
C LEU A 78 0.65 -5.49 -21.70
N LEU A 79 0.27 -5.32 -22.96
CA LEU A 79 1.23 -5.20 -24.07
C LEU A 79 2.20 -4.04 -23.84
N ARG A 80 1.71 -2.86 -23.40
CA ARG A 80 2.57 -1.70 -23.13
C ARG A 80 3.37 -1.87 -21.85
N LEU A 81 2.76 -2.41 -20.79
CA LEU A 81 3.46 -2.77 -19.56
C LEU A 81 4.61 -3.75 -19.83
N SER A 82 4.42 -4.71 -20.75
CA SER A 82 5.48 -5.61 -21.20
C SER A 82 6.66 -4.83 -21.79
N ARG A 83 6.39 -3.83 -22.63
CA ARG A 83 7.45 -2.97 -23.19
C ARG A 83 8.16 -2.16 -22.11
N GLU A 84 7.42 -1.66 -21.12
CA GLU A 84 8.03 -0.97 -19.99
C GLU A 84 8.95 -1.90 -19.17
N ILE A 85 8.48 -3.11 -18.86
CA ILE A 85 9.27 -4.17 -18.19
C ILE A 85 10.57 -4.42 -18.95
N GLU A 86 10.48 -4.56 -20.27
CA GLU A 86 11.64 -4.76 -21.15
C GLU A 86 12.62 -3.58 -21.13
N MET A 87 12.11 -2.35 -21.27
CA MET A 87 12.92 -1.13 -21.24
C MET A 87 13.64 -0.96 -19.91
N ILE A 88 12.94 -1.10 -18.79
CA ILE A 88 13.50 -0.96 -17.45
C ILE A 88 14.48 -2.09 -17.14
N GLY A 89 14.10 -3.35 -17.42
CA GLY A 89 14.90 -4.51 -17.08
C GLY A 89 16.23 -4.58 -17.85
N CYS A 90 16.34 -3.99 -19.04
CA CYS A 90 17.62 -3.83 -19.75
C CYS A 90 18.67 -3.02 -18.96
N HIS A 91 18.24 -2.18 -18.02
CA HIS A 91 19.13 -1.37 -17.20
C HIS A 91 19.52 -2.01 -15.87
N LEU A 92 18.86 -3.10 -15.48
CA LEU A 92 19.13 -3.86 -14.26
C LEU A 92 20.10 -5.02 -14.54
N GLY A 93 20.76 -5.50 -13.49
CA GLY A 93 21.70 -6.62 -13.56
C GLY A 93 21.03 -7.97 -13.26
N PRO A 94 21.51 -9.08 -13.84
CA PRO A 94 20.96 -10.42 -13.56
C PRO A 94 21.16 -10.87 -12.09
N GLU A 95 22.16 -10.28 -11.41
CA GLU A 95 22.45 -10.55 -10.00
C GLU A 95 21.56 -9.76 -9.03
N GLN A 96 20.80 -8.77 -9.51
CA GLN A 96 19.90 -7.99 -8.66
C GLN A 96 18.63 -8.79 -8.40
N ARG A 97 18.51 -9.30 -7.18
CA ARG A 97 17.38 -10.12 -6.74
C ARG A 97 16.19 -9.22 -6.42
N VAL A 98 15.00 -9.65 -6.83
CA VAL A 98 13.73 -9.10 -6.38
C VAL A 98 13.40 -9.76 -5.04
N GLU A 99 13.60 -9.00 -3.97
CA GLU A 99 13.30 -9.46 -2.62
C GLU A 99 11.88 -9.11 -2.20
N GLN A 100 11.34 -8.02 -2.76
CA GLN A 100 9.97 -7.59 -2.53
C GLN A 100 9.27 -7.34 -3.86
N PHE A 101 8.02 -7.77 -3.98
CA PHE A 101 7.17 -7.47 -5.11
C PHE A 101 5.77 -7.19 -4.62
N HIS A 102 5.11 -6.18 -5.16
CA HIS A 102 3.70 -5.98 -4.90
C HIS A 102 2.94 -5.54 -6.12
N LEU A 103 1.81 -6.22 -6.35
CA LEU A 103 0.86 -5.92 -7.40
C LEU A 103 -0.30 -5.12 -6.82
N GLY A 104 -0.31 -3.82 -7.10
CA GLY A 104 -1.35 -2.90 -6.64
C GLY A 104 -2.38 -2.58 -7.73
N GLY A 105 -3.47 -1.95 -7.32
CA GLY A 105 -4.57 -1.59 -8.20
C GLY A 105 -5.65 -2.66 -8.27
N ALA A 106 -6.18 -2.95 -9.47
CA ALA A 106 -7.17 -4.00 -9.63
C ALA A 106 -6.54 -5.38 -9.86
N THR A 107 -7.12 -6.41 -9.26
CA THR A 107 -6.73 -7.80 -9.49
C THR A 107 -6.96 -8.17 -10.95
N PRO A 108 -5.91 -8.54 -11.71
CA PRO A 108 -6.07 -8.96 -13.10
C PRO A 108 -6.87 -10.26 -13.20
N HIS A 109 -7.49 -10.49 -14.35
CA HIS A 109 -8.05 -11.81 -14.65
C HIS A 109 -6.95 -12.88 -14.68
N ALA A 110 -7.30 -14.14 -14.41
CA ALA A 110 -6.34 -15.24 -14.26
C ALA A 110 -5.29 -15.32 -15.38
N ALA A 111 -5.73 -15.33 -16.65
CA ALA A 111 -4.82 -15.38 -17.80
C ALA A 111 -3.87 -14.18 -17.89
N HIS A 112 -4.37 -12.98 -17.57
CA HIS A 112 -3.59 -11.74 -17.56
C HIS A 112 -2.56 -11.73 -16.44
N LEU A 113 -2.92 -12.25 -15.26
CA LEU A 113 -1.99 -12.40 -14.15
C LEU A 113 -0.85 -13.36 -14.50
N GLN A 114 -1.18 -14.54 -15.04
CA GLN A 114 -0.18 -15.53 -15.45
C GLN A 114 0.77 -14.97 -16.51
N GLN A 115 0.23 -14.25 -17.50
CA GLN A 115 1.04 -13.58 -18.51
C GLN A 115 1.98 -12.55 -17.88
N LEU A 116 1.48 -11.66 -17.02
CA LEU A 116 2.28 -10.64 -16.35
C LEU A 116 3.39 -11.26 -15.50
N MET A 117 3.06 -12.25 -14.67
CA MET A 117 4.03 -12.92 -13.81
C MET A 117 5.10 -13.66 -14.61
N THR A 118 4.73 -14.29 -15.73
CA THR A 118 5.68 -14.91 -16.66
C THR A 118 6.67 -13.87 -17.19
N GLN A 119 6.19 -12.72 -17.65
CA GLN A 119 7.03 -11.66 -18.19
C GLN A 119 7.96 -11.05 -17.14
N LEU A 120 7.44 -10.80 -15.93
CA LEU A 120 8.23 -10.29 -14.81
C LEU A 120 9.34 -11.28 -14.45
N ARG A 121 9.05 -12.58 -14.34
CA ARG A 121 10.04 -13.61 -13.99
C ARG A 121 11.05 -13.89 -15.10
N GLN A 122 10.69 -13.66 -16.36
CA GLN A 122 11.63 -13.72 -17.48
C GLN A 122 12.63 -12.55 -17.45
N ARG A 123 12.20 -11.38 -16.97
CA ARG A 123 13.00 -10.15 -17.01
C ARG A 123 13.76 -9.87 -15.71
N PHE A 124 13.22 -10.26 -14.56
CA PHE A 124 13.79 -9.98 -13.24
C PHE A 124 14.05 -11.27 -12.47
N HIS A 125 15.08 -11.24 -11.63
CA HIS A 125 15.48 -12.38 -10.81
C HIS A 125 14.66 -12.42 -9.51
N PHE A 126 13.52 -13.10 -9.53
CA PHE A 126 12.72 -13.34 -8.33
C PHE A 126 13.37 -14.39 -7.43
N LEU A 127 13.36 -14.15 -6.12
CA LEU A 127 13.61 -15.19 -5.14
C LEU A 127 12.51 -16.26 -5.17
N ASP A 128 12.82 -17.42 -4.59
CA ASP A 128 11.82 -18.46 -4.30
C ASP A 128 10.68 -17.91 -3.43
N HIS A 129 9.50 -18.51 -3.58
CA HIS A 129 8.24 -17.98 -3.01
C HIS A 129 8.26 -17.85 -1.48
N ASP A 130 9.02 -18.70 -0.79
CA ASP A 130 9.08 -18.67 0.67
C ASP A 130 10.14 -17.68 1.19
N CYS A 131 11.03 -17.20 0.31
CA CYS A 131 12.07 -16.22 0.66
C CYS A 131 11.65 -14.77 0.33
N GLY A 132 10.97 -14.56 -0.80
CA GLY A 132 10.55 -13.22 -1.22
C GLY A 132 9.32 -12.69 -0.46
N ASP A 133 9.16 -11.38 -0.38
CA ASP A 133 7.99 -10.70 0.18
C ASP A 133 7.05 -10.26 -0.95
N TYR A 134 6.08 -11.10 -1.30
CA TYR A 134 5.26 -10.96 -2.51
C TYR A 134 3.79 -10.68 -2.17
N GLY A 135 3.40 -9.40 -2.27
CA GLY A 135 2.08 -8.87 -1.92
C GLY A 135 1.16 -8.61 -3.10
N ILE A 136 -0.14 -8.64 -2.86
CA ILE A 136 -1.15 -8.19 -3.83
C ILE A 136 -2.34 -7.53 -3.13
N ASP A 137 -2.88 -6.47 -3.74
CA ASP A 137 -4.16 -5.87 -3.36
C ASP A 137 -5.31 -6.61 -4.07
N VAL A 138 -6.33 -7.04 -3.31
CA VAL A 138 -7.51 -7.73 -3.83
C VAL A 138 -8.80 -7.05 -3.43
N ASP A 139 -9.80 -7.08 -4.31
CA ASP A 139 -11.14 -6.57 -4.02
C ASP A 139 -12.03 -7.69 -3.47
N LEU A 140 -12.65 -7.45 -2.33
CA LEU A 140 -13.50 -8.39 -1.60
C LEU A 140 -14.59 -9.03 -2.48
N HIS A 141 -15.17 -8.27 -3.43
CA HIS A 141 -16.30 -8.73 -4.24
C HIS A 141 -15.89 -9.41 -5.55
N HIS A 142 -14.62 -9.30 -5.93
CA HIS A 142 -14.10 -9.84 -7.20
C HIS A 142 -13.07 -10.95 -7.00
N THR A 143 -12.91 -11.41 -5.76
CA THR A 143 -11.93 -12.42 -5.38
C THR A 143 -12.66 -13.60 -4.76
N ASP A 144 -12.32 -14.80 -5.22
CA ASP A 144 -12.85 -16.06 -4.73
C ASP A 144 -11.71 -17.03 -4.41
N TRP A 145 -12.05 -18.23 -3.93
CA TRP A 145 -11.08 -19.26 -3.56
C TRP A 145 -10.18 -19.68 -4.73
N ALA A 146 -10.73 -19.77 -5.94
CA ALA A 146 -9.95 -20.13 -7.12
C ALA A 146 -8.89 -19.06 -7.44
N THR A 147 -9.28 -17.78 -7.31
CA THR A 147 -8.36 -16.65 -7.44
C THR A 147 -7.28 -16.70 -6.37
N MET A 148 -7.63 -16.95 -5.10
CA MET A 148 -6.65 -17.05 -4.00
C MET A 148 -5.64 -18.19 -4.21
N GLY A 149 -6.10 -19.36 -4.69
CA GLY A 149 -5.23 -20.47 -5.05
C GLY A 149 -4.27 -20.11 -6.18
N LEU A 150 -4.79 -19.50 -7.26
CA LEU A 150 -3.97 -19.02 -8.37
C LEU A 150 -2.91 -18.00 -7.91
N LEU A 151 -3.29 -17.06 -7.03
CA LEU A 151 -2.34 -16.08 -6.48
C LEU A 151 -1.20 -16.79 -5.74
N ARG A 152 -1.51 -17.80 -4.92
CA ARG A 152 -0.47 -18.57 -4.23
C ARG A 152 0.43 -19.34 -5.22
N GLU A 153 -0.15 -19.94 -6.25
CA GLU A 153 0.60 -20.63 -7.32
C GLU A 153 1.55 -19.68 -8.07
N GLN A 154 1.12 -18.44 -8.31
CA GLN A 154 1.97 -17.40 -8.91
C GLN A 154 3.04 -16.86 -7.95
N GLY A 155 3.03 -17.28 -6.69
CA GLY A 155 4.04 -16.99 -5.68
C GLY A 155 3.67 -15.88 -4.69
N PHE A 156 2.49 -15.27 -4.80
CA PHE A 156 2.05 -14.32 -3.80
C PHE A 156 1.89 -15.03 -2.45
N ASN A 157 2.47 -14.44 -1.42
CA ASN A 157 2.44 -14.97 -0.06
C ASN A 157 1.88 -13.93 0.94
N ARG A 158 1.53 -12.74 0.47
CA ARG A 158 0.79 -11.74 1.24
C ARG A 158 -0.36 -11.19 0.44
N VAL A 159 -1.45 -10.89 1.12
CA VAL A 159 -2.66 -10.35 0.50
C VAL A 159 -3.19 -9.18 1.33
N SER A 160 -3.55 -8.10 0.66
CA SER A 160 -4.26 -6.97 1.25
C SER A 160 -5.67 -6.96 0.70
N ILE A 161 -6.62 -7.33 1.56
CA ILE A 161 -8.04 -7.38 1.20
C ILE A 161 -8.63 -5.99 1.39
N GLY A 162 -8.91 -5.36 0.26
CA GLY A 162 -9.62 -4.10 0.18
C GLY A 162 -11.09 -4.32 -0.13
N GLY A 163 -11.95 -3.52 0.47
CA GLY A 163 -13.36 -3.45 0.07
C GLY A 163 -13.88 -2.05 0.38
N PRO A 164 -14.44 -1.32 -0.59
CA PRO A 164 -15.18 -0.12 -0.24
C PRO A 164 -16.27 -0.53 0.75
N ASP A 165 -16.36 0.18 1.87
CA ASP A 165 -17.46 0.05 2.81
C ASP A 165 -18.72 0.57 2.09
N LEU A 166 -19.31 -0.29 1.25
CA LEU A 166 -20.48 -0.02 0.41
C LEU A 166 -21.78 -0.25 1.19
N ALA A 167 -21.73 -0.27 2.52
CA ALA A 167 -22.94 -0.26 3.31
C ALA A 167 -23.63 1.09 3.12
N ASP A 168 -24.52 1.15 2.13
CA ASP A 168 -25.55 2.16 2.07
C ASP A 168 -26.37 2.11 3.38
N ARG A 169 -26.87 3.26 3.82
CA ARG A 169 -27.41 3.59 5.16
C ARG A 169 -28.42 2.62 5.79
N GLN A 170 -28.88 1.59 5.07
CA GLN A 170 -30.09 0.83 5.38
C GLN A 170 -29.98 -0.69 5.28
N ARG A 171 -28.79 -1.32 5.11
CA ARG A 171 -28.75 -2.78 4.92
C ARG A 171 -27.74 -3.51 5.82
N THR A 172 -28.21 -3.96 6.98
CA THR A 172 -27.55 -4.94 7.85
C THR A 172 -27.15 -6.22 7.10
N VAL A 173 -27.91 -6.58 6.05
CA VAL A 173 -27.65 -7.77 5.21
C VAL A 173 -26.35 -7.64 4.42
N ALA A 174 -26.12 -6.51 3.74
CA ALA A 174 -24.89 -6.28 2.97
C ALA A 174 -23.64 -6.30 3.86
N CYS A 175 -23.76 -5.80 5.10
CA CYS A 175 -22.68 -5.89 6.09
C CYS A 175 -22.37 -7.35 6.46
N ARG A 176 -23.39 -8.17 6.72
CA ARG A 176 -23.21 -9.61 7.02
C ARG A 176 -22.66 -10.40 5.85
N GLU A 177 -23.14 -10.13 4.63
CA GLU A 177 -22.61 -10.74 3.41
C GLU A 177 -21.13 -10.41 3.24
N ASN A 178 -20.75 -9.14 3.38
CA ASN A 178 -19.35 -8.73 3.29
C ASN A 178 -18.47 -9.40 4.34
N LEU A 179 -18.96 -9.57 5.57
CA LEU A 179 -18.25 -10.28 6.62
C LEU A 179 -18.08 -11.77 6.31
N ALA A 180 -19.11 -12.42 5.76
CA ALA A 180 -19.01 -13.82 5.33
C ALA A 180 -18.02 -14.00 4.16
N LEU A 181 -18.02 -13.08 3.18
CA LEU A 181 -17.02 -13.07 2.12
C LEU A 181 -15.61 -12.85 2.69
N LEU A 182 -15.45 -11.91 3.62
CA LEU A 182 -14.16 -11.59 4.21
C LEU A 182 -13.60 -12.78 5.00
N HIS A 183 -14.45 -13.42 5.82
CA HIS A 183 -14.11 -14.66 6.51
C HIS A 183 -13.67 -15.73 5.52
N SER A 184 -14.46 -15.96 4.46
CA SER A 184 -14.13 -16.93 3.40
C SER A 184 -12.79 -16.67 2.73
N LEU A 185 -12.42 -15.41 2.47
CA LEU A 185 -11.12 -15.06 1.88
C LEU A 185 -9.96 -15.17 2.87
N ILE A 186 -10.17 -14.84 4.14
CA ILE A 186 -9.17 -15.05 5.20
C ILE A 186 -8.90 -16.56 5.37
N ASP A 187 -9.96 -17.38 5.37
CA ASP A 187 -9.85 -18.83 5.43
C ASP A 187 -9.14 -19.40 4.20
N ALA A 188 -9.45 -18.89 3.00
CA ALA A 188 -8.74 -19.26 1.79
C ALA A 188 -7.24 -18.91 1.90
N ALA A 189 -6.92 -17.70 2.36
CA ALA A 189 -5.54 -17.26 2.53
C ALA A 189 -4.76 -18.17 3.51
N ARG A 190 -5.36 -18.50 4.64
CA ARG A 190 -4.78 -19.45 5.61
C ARG A 190 -4.61 -20.84 5.01
N THR A 191 -5.63 -21.33 4.32
CA THR A 191 -5.63 -22.68 3.70
C THR A 191 -4.56 -22.82 2.63
N PHE A 192 -4.35 -21.79 1.80
CA PHE A 192 -3.31 -21.77 0.78
C PHE A 192 -1.92 -21.37 1.32
N GLY A 193 -1.80 -21.08 2.63
CA GLY A 193 -0.52 -20.76 3.25
C GLY A 193 0.04 -19.40 2.84
N PHE A 194 -0.82 -18.38 2.79
CA PHE A 194 -0.35 -16.99 2.81
C PHE A 194 0.26 -16.69 4.19
N ARG A 195 1.40 -16.00 4.20
CA ARG A 195 2.12 -15.59 5.39
C ARG A 195 1.43 -14.45 6.15
N SER A 196 0.76 -13.56 5.43
CA SER A 196 0.10 -12.41 6.05
C SER A 196 -1.11 -11.94 5.24
N VAL A 197 -2.20 -11.69 5.97
CA VAL A 197 -3.45 -11.10 5.50
C VAL A 197 -3.64 -9.73 6.14
N ASN A 198 -3.62 -8.69 5.33
CA ASN A 198 -4.00 -7.34 5.74
C ASN A 198 -5.45 -7.05 5.36
N VAL A 199 -6.21 -6.44 6.27
CA VAL A 199 -7.57 -5.96 6.00
C VAL A 199 -7.64 -4.45 6.13
N ASP A 200 -8.24 -3.83 5.12
CA ASP A 200 -8.49 -2.40 5.07
C ASP A 200 -9.76 -2.01 5.81
N LEU A 201 -9.64 -1.11 6.79
CA LEU A 201 -10.76 -0.64 7.60
C LEU A 201 -10.92 0.87 7.50
N GLY A 202 -11.87 1.30 6.68
CA GLY A 202 -12.29 2.68 6.57
C GLY A 202 -13.25 3.10 7.69
N TYR A 203 -12.98 4.23 8.33
CA TYR A 203 -13.92 4.89 9.26
C TYR A 203 -14.26 6.31 8.81
N GLY A 204 -15.37 6.83 9.31
CA GLY A 204 -15.78 8.21 9.07
C GLY A 204 -16.67 8.44 7.86
N HIS A 205 -17.30 7.39 7.31
CA HIS A 205 -18.36 7.56 6.31
C HIS A 205 -19.58 8.28 6.90
N ALA A 206 -20.30 9.08 6.10
CA ALA A 206 -21.48 9.84 6.53
C ALA A 206 -22.65 8.98 7.05
N TRP A 207 -22.60 7.67 6.86
CA TRP A 207 -23.60 6.72 7.33
C TRP A 207 -23.14 5.91 8.55
N GLN A 208 -21.86 5.95 8.91
CA GLN A 208 -21.34 5.23 10.06
C GLN A 208 -21.66 5.97 11.37
N THR A 209 -22.04 5.21 12.39
CA THR A 209 -22.08 5.66 13.79
C THR A 209 -20.95 5.01 14.58
N ALA A 210 -20.62 5.55 15.76
CA ALA A 210 -19.62 4.94 16.63
C ALA A 210 -19.97 3.49 17.00
N GLU A 211 -21.26 3.22 17.25
CA GLU A 211 -21.80 1.90 17.56
C GLU A 211 -21.70 0.93 16.37
N SER A 212 -22.08 1.36 15.17
CA SER A 212 -21.99 0.51 13.98
C SER A 212 -20.55 0.17 13.63
N PHE A 213 -19.64 1.13 13.82
CA PHE A 213 -18.22 0.94 13.59
C PHE A 213 -17.60 0.01 14.64
N ALA A 214 -17.95 0.19 15.91
CA ALA A 214 -17.57 -0.68 17.01
C ALA A 214 -17.94 -2.15 16.73
N LEU A 215 -19.20 -2.40 16.34
CA LEU A 215 -19.66 -3.75 15.99
C LEU A 215 -18.85 -4.35 14.83
N LYS A 216 -18.63 -3.57 13.77
CA LYS A 216 -17.81 -4.00 12.63
C LYS A 216 -16.38 -4.34 13.04
N LEU A 217 -15.78 -3.53 13.91
CA LEU A 217 -14.43 -3.75 14.41
C LEU A 217 -14.36 -5.02 15.26
N ASP A 218 -15.33 -5.26 16.13
CA ASP A 218 -15.38 -6.49 16.95
C ASP A 218 -15.46 -7.73 16.06
N THR A 219 -16.34 -7.73 15.07
CA THR A 219 -16.42 -8.86 14.14
C THR A 219 -15.13 -9.05 13.34
N LEU A 220 -14.46 -7.96 12.96
CA LEU A 220 -13.18 -8.08 12.26
C LEU A 220 -12.07 -8.63 13.16
N ILE A 221 -12.06 -8.27 14.45
CA ILE A 221 -11.15 -8.83 15.45
C ILE A 221 -11.38 -10.34 15.59
N GLU A 222 -12.64 -10.80 15.60
CA GLU A 222 -12.97 -12.23 15.67
C GLU A 222 -12.44 -13.03 14.46
N LEU A 223 -12.29 -12.39 13.30
CA LEU A 223 -11.68 -13.02 12.12
C LEU A 223 -10.16 -13.15 12.21
N GLU A 224 -9.54 -12.45 13.17
CA GLU A 224 -8.11 -12.51 13.47
C GLU A 224 -7.19 -12.29 12.25
N PRO A 225 -7.37 -11.23 11.43
CA PRO A 225 -6.40 -10.91 10.38
C PRO A 225 -5.03 -10.60 10.98
N ASP A 226 -3.95 -10.83 10.23
CA ASP A 226 -2.59 -10.56 10.73
C ASP A 226 -2.32 -9.06 10.87
N ARG A 227 -2.94 -8.27 9.98
CA ARG A 227 -2.78 -6.82 9.90
C ARG A 227 -4.09 -6.10 9.63
N LEU A 228 -4.21 -4.89 10.18
CA LEU A 228 -5.27 -3.96 9.83
C LEU A 228 -4.69 -2.62 9.40
N GLN A 229 -5.14 -2.11 8.25
CA GLN A 229 -4.88 -0.75 7.82
C GLN A 229 -6.15 0.09 8.05
N VAL A 230 -6.16 0.84 9.15
CA VAL A 230 -7.24 1.74 9.53
C VAL A 230 -7.03 3.11 8.87
N PHE A 231 -8.06 3.67 8.23
CA PHE A 231 -7.95 4.99 7.60
C PHE A 231 -9.25 5.81 7.66
N ASP A 232 -9.07 7.13 7.64
CA ASP A 232 -10.17 8.10 7.56
C ASP A 232 -10.69 8.15 6.13
N CYS A 233 -11.96 7.84 5.91
CA CYS A 233 -12.59 7.84 4.59
C CYS A 233 -12.68 9.23 3.95
N ALA A 234 -12.49 10.31 4.72
CA ALA A 234 -12.31 11.64 4.17
C ALA A 234 -10.94 11.83 3.50
N ARG A 235 -9.94 10.99 3.85
CA ARG A 235 -8.58 10.99 3.32
C ARG A 235 -8.13 9.54 3.06
N PRO A 236 -8.78 8.84 2.12
CA PRO A 236 -8.52 7.43 1.92
C PRO A 236 -7.14 7.20 1.28
N PRO A 237 -6.56 6.00 1.45
CA PRO A 237 -5.36 5.58 0.73
C PRO A 237 -5.47 5.75 -0.79
N ALA A 238 -4.32 5.89 -1.46
CA ALA A 238 -4.26 6.17 -2.90
C ALA A 238 -5.07 5.16 -3.75
N ARG A 239 -5.05 3.86 -3.41
CA ARG A 239 -5.82 2.81 -4.10
C ARG A 239 -7.34 3.00 -4.09
N TYR A 240 -7.86 3.82 -3.17
CA TYR A 240 -9.29 4.12 -3.04
C TYR A 240 -9.68 5.50 -3.59
N ARG A 241 -8.70 6.28 -4.09
CA ARG A 241 -8.94 7.61 -4.61
C ARG A 241 -9.61 7.51 -5.97
N ARG A 242 -10.82 8.05 -6.11
CA ARG A 242 -11.46 8.21 -7.42
C ARG A 242 -10.84 9.41 -8.14
N PRO A 243 -10.44 9.30 -9.41
CA PRO A 243 -10.09 10.46 -10.22
C PRO A 243 -11.32 11.36 -10.41
N GLY A 244 -11.17 12.68 -10.22
CA GLY A 244 -12.20 13.68 -10.54
C GLY A 244 -12.88 14.38 -9.35
N PRO A 245 -13.68 15.44 -9.62
CA PRO A 245 -14.31 16.29 -8.59
C PRO A 245 -15.36 15.57 -7.71
N ASP A 246 -15.95 14.48 -8.21
CA ASP A 246 -16.93 13.64 -7.47
C ASP A 246 -16.27 12.65 -6.48
N GLY A 247 -14.95 12.71 -6.31
CA GLY A 247 -14.20 11.85 -5.39
C GLY A 247 -14.39 12.17 -3.90
N ARG A 248 -15.13 13.22 -3.55
CA ARG A 248 -15.46 13.55 -2.15
C ARG A 248 -16.50 12.57 -1.63
N ARG A 249 -16.04 11.56 -0.89
CA ARG A 249 -16.92 10.72 -0.08
C ARG A 249 -17.56 11.59 1.00
N GLU A 250 -18.87 11.51 1.14
CA GLU A 250 -19.55 12.13 2.28
C GLU A 250 -18.98 11.53 3.57
N ALA A 251 -18.42 12.40 4.40
CA ALA A 251 -17.82 12.03 5.68
C ALA A 251 -18.70 12.50 6.83
N CYS A 252 -18.71 11.74 7.93
CA CYS A 252 -19.40 12.18 9.14
C CYS A 252 -18.63 13.32 9.84
N GLY A 253 -19.31 13.97 10.79
CA GLY A 253 -18.73 15.07 11.57
C GLY A 253 -17.41 14.69 12.25
N ARG A 254 -16.56 15.69 12.51
CA ARG A 254 -15.23 15.50 13.13
C ARG A 254 -15.31 14.69 14.44
N ASP A 255 -16.29 14.99 15.29
CA ASP A 255 -16.42 14.33 16.60
C ASP A 255 -16.76 12.85 16.47
N ALA A 256 -17.62 12.49 15.52
CA ALA A 256 -17.95 11.09 15.23
C ALA A 256 -16.73 10.33 14.69
N ARG A 257 -15.93 10.96 13.82
CA ARG A 257 -14.66 10.37 13.34
C ARG A 257 -13.66 10.16 14.45
N GLU A 258 -13.51 11.12 15.36
CA GLU A 258 -12.62 10.99 16.50
C GLU A 258 -13.11 9.93 17.49
N ALA A 259 -14.42 9.77 17.68
CA ALA A 259 -14.98 8.67 18.45
C ALA A 259 -14.64 7.30 17.83
N MET A 260 -14.84 7.12 16.52
CA MET A 260 -14.47 5.88 15.81
C MET A 260 -12.96 5.60 15.88
N ARG A 261 -12.13 6.65 15.72
CA ARG A 261 -10.67 6.52 15.86
C ARG A 261 -10.29 6.05 17.26
N ARG A 262 -10.87 6.62 18.32
CA ARG A 262 -10.64 6.19 19.71
C ARG A 262 -11.02 4.72 19.93
N ILE A 263 -12.16 4.29 19.38
CA ILE A 263 -12.60 2.89 19.42
C ILE A 263 -11.51 1.95 18.86
N CYS A 264 -10.86 2.30 17.74
CA CYS A 264 -9.74 1.50 17.21
C CYS A 264 -8.59 1.39 18.22
N PHE A 265 -8.15 2.52 18.78
CA PHE A 265 -7.02 2.57 19.72
C PHE A 265 -7.31 1.92 21.07
N GLU A 266 -8.58 1.75 21.43
CA GLU A 266 -8.98 1.02 22.63
C GLU A 266 -9.09 -0.49 22.37
N ARG A 267 -9.78 -0.89 21.28
CA ARG A 267 -10.15 -2.29 21.05
C ARG A 267 -9.05 -3.11 20.39
N LEU A 268 -8.32 -2.56 19.43
CA LEU A 268 -7.27 -3.30 18.72
C LEU A 268 -6.13 -3.70 19.66
N PRO A 269 -5.59 -2.82 20.52
CA PRO A 269 -4.63 -3.24 21.54
C PRO A 269 -5.21 -4.22 22.56
N GLY A 270 -6.48 -4.06 22.94
CA GLY A 270 -7.18 -5.03 23.79
C GLY A 270 -7.28 -6.43 23.17
N ALA A 271 -7.30 -6.52 21.84
CA ALA A 271 -7.27 -7.76 21.06
C ALA A 271 -5.85 -8.24 20.70
N GLY A 272 -4.81 -7.57 21.21
CA GLY A 272 -3.41 -7.97 21.02
C GLY A 272 -2.72 -7.38 19.79
N TYR A 273 -3.37 -6.48 19.05
CA TYR A 273 -2.72 -5.78 17.93
C TYR A 273 -1.83 -4.62 18.42
N GLN A 274 -0.66 -4.48 17.83
CA GLN A 274 0.27 -3.39 18.07
C GLN A 274 0.13 -2.31 17.00
N TYR A 275 0.13 -1.05 17.44
CA TYR A 275 0.10 0.10 16.54
C TYR A 275 1.52 0.48 16.13
N ILE A 276 1.82 0.40 14.84
CA ILE A 276 3.16 0.71 14.30
C ILE A 276 3.24 2.09 13.62
N GLY A 277 2.11 2.79 13.47
CA GLY A 277 2.03 4.13 12.88
C GLY A 277 1.07 4.21 11.69
N LEU A 278 0.68 5.42 11.30
CA LEU A 278 -0.10 5.71 10.08
C LEU A 278 -1.39 4.87 9.87
N GLY A 279 -2.00 4.44 10.97
CA GLY A 279 -3.21 3.62 10.94
C GLY A 279 -2.96 2.12 10.75
N GLN A 280 -1.70 1.70 10.67
CA GLN A 280 -1.32 0.29 10.59
C GLN A 280 -1.26 -0.33 11.99
N PHE A 281 -2.01 -1.42 12.14
CA PHE A 281 -1.99 -2.31 13.28
C PHE A 281 -1.57 -3.71 12.83
N VAL A 282 -0.77 -4.41 13.63
CA VAL A 282 -0.20 -5.73 13.30
C VAL A 282 -0.21 -6.64 14.52
N ARG A 283 -0.21 -7.97 14.32
CA ARG A 283 0.02 -8.92 15.41
C ARG A 283 1.46 -8.81 15.96
N PRO A 284 1.73 -9.21 17.22
CA PRO A 284 3.06 -9.06 17.83
C PRO A 284 4.17 -9.86 17.14
N ASP A 285 3.82 -10.99 16.53
CA ASP A 285 4.71 -11.89 15.80
C ASP A 285 4.88 -11.49 14.32
N ASP A 286 4.26 -10.40 13.88
CA ASP A 286 4.39 -9.90 12.52
C ASP A 286 5.78 -9.31 12.23
N ASP A 287 6.26 -9.51 10.99
CA ASP A 287 7.57 -9.02 10.56
C ASP A 287 7.74 -7.51 10.69
N LEU A 288 6.67 -6.73 10.50
CA LEU A 288 6.75 -5.28 10.65
C LEU A 288 6.93 -4.88 12.12
N MET A 289 6.32 -5.62 13.04
CA MET A 289 6.52 -5.40 14.48
C MET A 289 7.95 -5.71 14.86
N MET A 290 8.46 -6.88 14.46
CA MET A 290 9.85 -7.27 14.69
C MET A 290 10.84 -6.27 14.08
N ALA A 291 10.53 -5.74 12.89
CA ALA A 291 11.36 -4.73 12.25
C ALA A 291 11.33 -3.39 12.99
N GLN A 292 10.19 -3.01 13.58
CA GLN A 292 10.09 -1.80 14.40
C GLN A 292 10.94 -1.92 15.65
N GLU A 293 10.85 -3.03 16.37
CA GLU A 293 11.64 -3.29 17.58
C GLU A 293 13.14 -3.29 17.31
N ARG A 294 13.56 -3.77 16.13
CA ARG A 294 14.97 -3.79 15.69
C ARG A 294 15.44 -2.46 15.08
N GLY A 295 14.57 -1.45 14.94
CA GLY A 295 14.89 -0.17 14.31
C GLY A 295 15.13 -0.25 12.79
N CYS A 296 14.76 -1.37 12.16
CA CYS A 296 14.91 -1.59 10.71
C CYS A 296 13.59 -1.45 9.94
N LEU A 297 12.48 -1.12 10.61
CA LEU A 297 11.24 -0.74 9.93
C LEU A 297 11.50 0.48 9.04
N ARG A 298 11.08 0.35 7.78
CA ARG A 298 11.17 1.41 6.79
C ARG A 298 9.81 1.57 6.13
N ARG A 299 9.69 2.60 5.31
CA ARG A 299 8.47 2.93 4.59
C ARG A 299 8.81 3.26 3.15
N ASN A 300 8.06 2.69 2.21
CA ASN A 300 8.14 3.01 0.79
C ASN A 300 6.77 3.53 0.30
N CYS A 301 6.59 3.66 -1.01
CA CYS A 301 5.33 4.16 -1.58
C CYS A 301 4.12 3.21 -1.38
N GLN A 302 4.36 1.94 -1.01
CA GLN A 302 3.33 0.92 -0.76
C GLN A 302 2.93 0.83 0.72
N GLY A 303 3.81 1.25 1.63
CA GLY A 303 3.56 1.23 3.07
C GLY A 303 4.80 0.88 3.87
N PHE A 304 4.59 0.32 5.06
CA PHE A 304 5.67 -0.19 5.89
C PHE A 304 6.30 -1.44 5.28
N THR A 305 7.62 -1.55 5.38
CA THR A 305 8.41 -2.62 4.79
C THR A 305 9.64 -2.93 5.63
N CYS A 306 10.04 -4.20 5.65
CA CYS A 306 11.32 -4.66 6.19
C CYS A 306 12.47 -4.50 5.19
N HIS A 307 12.16 -4.20 3.92
CA HIS A 307 13.09 -4.19 2.79
C HIS A 307 13.52 -2.77 2.39
N GLY A 308 13.69 -1.85 3.34
CA GLY A 308 14.03 -0.46 3.01
C GLY A 308 15.46 -0.23 2.48
N TYR A 309 16.26 -1.28 2.39
CA TYR A 309 17.56 -1.26 1.70
C TYR A 309 17.45 -1.61 0.20
N CYS A 310 16.27 -2.06 -0.26
CA CYS A 310 16.02 -2.33 -1.66
C CYS A 310 15.77 -1.03 -2.44
N ASP A 311 16.28 -0.95 -3.65
CA ASP A 311 15.86 0.09 -4.59
C ASP A 311 14.46 -0.24 -5.11
N HIS A 312 13.58 0.76 -5.14
CA HIS A 312 12.18 0.57 -5.48
C HIS A 312 11.91 0.93 -6.94
N VAL A 313 11.43 -0.04 -7.71
CA VAL A 313 11.11 0.13 -9.13
C VAL A 313 9.60 0.06 -9.32
N GLY A 314 9.01 1.19 -9.68
CA GLY A 314 7.60 1.30 -10.04
C GLY A 314 7.39 1.09 -11.54
N LEU A 315 6.40 0.26 -11.86
CA LEU A 315 5.96 -0.08 -13.22
C LEU A 315 4.45 0.14 -13.32
N GLY A 316 3.99 0.60 -14.47
CA GLY A 316 2.58 0.88 -14.71
C GLY A 316 2.14 2.31 -14.44
N LEU A 317 0.83 2.52 -14.62
CA LEU A 317 0.15 3.80 -14.53
C LEU A 317 0.33 4.42 -13.14
N GLY A 318 0.83 5.66 -13.09
CA GLY A 318 1.02 6.40 -11.84
C GLY A 318 2.05 5.82 -10.86
N ALA A 319 2.75 4.74 -11.25
CA ALA A 319 3.71 4.07 -10.38
C ALA A 319 4.87 4.99 -9.99
N ILE A 320 5.31 4.86 -8.73
CA ILE A 320 6.43 5.63 -8.17
C ILE A 320 7.63 4.70 -8.08
N SER A 321 8.80 5.17 -8.53
CA SER A 321 10.09 4.55 -8.25
C SER A 321 10.86 5.39 -7.24
N GLN A 322 11.72 4.75 -6.45
CA GLN A 322 12.57 5.39 -5.45
C GLN A 322 13.97 4.74 -5.47
N PHE A 323 15.00 5.58 -5.65
CA PHE A 323 16.41 5.19 -5.64
C PHE A 323 17.20 6.21 -4.85
N ASP A 324 17.80 5.79 -3.73
CA ASP A 324 18.44 6.74 -2.79
C ASP A 324 17.48 7.92 -2.50
N GLU A 325 17.88 9.15 -2.79
CA GLU A 325 17.07 10.36 -2.59
C GLU A 325 16.17 10.73 -3.79
N LEU A 326 16.25 9.98 -4.89
CA LEU A 326 15.47 10.23 -6.10
C LEU A 326 14.13 9.51 -6.06
N TYR A 327 13.06 10.26 -6.27
CA TYR A 327 11.73 9.77 -6.53
C TYR A 327 11.29 10.14 -7.95
N THR A 328 10.70 9.20 -8.66
CA THR A 328 10.13 9.45 -9.99
C THR A 328 8.74 8.84 -10.08
N GLN A 329 7.86 9.44 -10.88
CA GLN A 329 6.51 8.93 -11.10
C GLN A 329 6.18 8.83 -12.58
N ASN A 330 5.54 7.73 -12.94
CA ASN A 330 4.86 7.59 -14.22
C ASN A 330 3.61 8.47 -14.28
N THR A 331 3.21 8.84 -15.50
CA THR A 331 1.96 9.56 -15.73
C THR A 331 0.76 8.80 -15.16
N GLU A 332 -0.16 9.53 -14.52
CA GLU A 332 -1.44 9.01 -14.02
C GLU A 332 -2.52 9.00 -15.13
N ARG A 333 -2.22 9.60 -16.29
CA ARG A 333 -3.12 9.63 -17.47
C ARG A 333 -2.88 8.40 -18.34
N LEU A 334 -3.89 7.55 -18.48
CA LEU A 334 -3.79 6.28 -19.24
C LEU A 334 -3.39 6.50 -20.70
N ASP A 335 -4.04 7.42 -21.41
CA ASP A 335 -3.74 7.67 -22.83
C ASP A 335 -2.27 8.06 -23.03
N HIS A 336 -1.77 8.99 -22.20
CA HIS A 336 -0.39 9.43 -22.25
C HIS A 336 0.59 8.30 -21.87
N TYR A 337 0.23 7.44 -20.91
CA TYR A 337 1.05 6.27 -20.56
C TYR A 337 1.20 5.33 -21.75
N LEU A 338 0.10 5.02 -22.44
CA LEU A 338 0.10 4.12 -23.59
C LEU A 338 0.87 4.72 -24.78
N GLU A 339 0.65 6.01 -25.08
CA GLU A 339 1.33 6.73 -26.16
C GLU A 339 2.86 6.75 -26.00
N GLN A 340 3.36 7.06 -24.79
CA GLN A 340 4.80 7.10 -24.52
C GLN A 340 5.46 5.73 -24.79
N LEU A 341 4.83 4.65 -24.34
CA LEU A 341 5.34 3.29 -24.52
C LEU A 341 5.19 2.79 -25.97
N ASP A 342 4.25 3.34 -26.74
CA ASP A 342 4.17 3.12 -28.19
C ASP A 342 5.28 3.84 -28.97
N LEU A 343 5.78 4.97 -28.44
CA LEU A 343 6.95 5.69 -28.98
C LEU A 343 8.30 5.13 -28.50
N GLY A 344 8.31 4.06 -27.69
CA GLY A 344 9.53 3.50 -27.12
C GLY A 344 10.17 4.39 -26.04
N GLN A 345 9.37 5.21 -25.36
CA GLN A 345 9.80 6.12 -24.30
C GLN A 345 9.18 5.69 -22.96
N LEU A 346 9.93 5.82 -21.86
CA LEU A 346 9.38 5.60 -20.52
C LEU A 346 8.37 6.69 -20.17
N ALA A 347 7.26 6.30 -19.54
CA ALA A 347 6.15 7.18 -19.19
C ALA A 347 6.38 8.05 -17.93
N THR A 348 7.63 8.15 -17.47
CA THR A 348 8.04 8.96 -16.31
C THR A 348 7.88 10.44 -16.63
N CYS A 349 7.02 11.14 -15.88
CA CYS A 349 6.63 12.52 -16.20
C CYS A 349 6.99 13.57 -15.14
N ARG A 350 7.25 13.14 -13.90
CA ARG A 350 7.63 14.03 -12.80
C ARG A 350 8.43 13.28 -11.74
N GLY A 351 9.12 14.02 -10.89
CA GLY A 351 9.85 13.45 -9.76
C GLY A 351 10.31 14.50 -8.76
N TRP A 352 11.05 14.06 -7.75
CA TRP A 352 11.64 14.92 -6.73
C TRP A 352 12.96 14.31 -6.25
N ARG A 353 13.94 15.14 -5.93
CA ARG A 353 15.15 14.73 -5.20
C ARG A 353 15.06 15.28 -3.78
N CYS A 354 15.11 14.40 -2.80
CA CYS A 354 15.20 14.81 -1.40
C CYS A 354 16.61 15.34 -1.16
N GLU A 355 16.76 16.66 -1.08
CA GLU A 355 18.01 17.23 -0.57
C GLU A 355 18.10 16.86 0.91
N ALA A 356 19.16 16.13 1.29
CA ALA A 356 19.44 15.90 2.71
C ALA A 356 19.53 17.27 3.37
N ALA A 357 18.67 17.51 4.37
CA ALA A 357 18.65 18.77 5.09
C ALA A 357 20.05 19.09 5.60
N THR A 358 20.69 20.09 5.00
CA THR A 358 21.82 20.80 5.60
C THR A 358 21.24 21.77 6.63
N ASP A 359 20.55 21.23 7.64
CA ASP A 359 20.01 22.00 8.77
C ASP A 359 20.28 21.20 10.05
N CYS A 360 21.56 20.97 10.32
CA CYS A 360 22.08 20.55 11.63
C CYS A 360 23.36 21.33 11.93
N GLU A 361 23.40 22.64 11.66
CA GLU A 361 24.43 23.56 12.18
C GLU A 361 24.09 25.03 11.82
N ALA A 362 23.00 25.55 12.39
CA ALA A 362 22.75 27.00 12.44
C ALA A 362 21.95 27.35 13.71
N GLY A 363 22.50 26.94 14.85
CA GLY A 363 21.93 27.20 16.17
C GLY A 363 23.00 27.27 17.26
N ALA A 364 24.21 27.71 16.90
CA ALA A 364 25.26 28.09 17.84
C ALA A 364 25.92 29.37 17.29
N GLY A 365 25.21 30.49 17.43
CA GLY A 365 25.85 31.80 17.41
C GLY A 365 26.47 32.04 18.80
N PRO A 366 27.68 32.60 18.88
CA PRO A 366 28.44 32.73 20.12
C PRO A 366 27.87 33.83 21.02
N ASP A 367 28.19 33.73 22.30
CA ASP A 367 27.98 34.74 23.34
C ASP A 367 28.24 36.19 22.87
N ASP A 368 27.29 37.07 23.15
CA ASP A 368 27.52 38.35 23.86
C ASP A 368 26.22 38.82 24.55
#